data_AF-A4YGK2-F1
#
_entry.id   AF-A4YGK2-F1
#
_cell.length_a   1.000
_cell.length_b   1.000
_cell.length_c   1.000
_cell.angle_alpha   90.00
_cell.angle_beta   90.00
_cell.angle_gamma   90.00
#
_symmetry.space_group_name_H-M   'P 1'
#
loop_
_entity.id
_entity.type
_entity.pdbx_description
1 polymer ?
#
loop_
_entity_poly.entity_id
_entity_poly.type
_entity_poly.pdbx_seq_one_letter_code
_entity_poly.pdbx_strand_id
1 'polypeptide(L)'
;MTSIPGITETSVVSLIVAFVLGLLIGFLIKNVIKVGIIILAIVIILIAVGAITPTSVEHALMSLGQTATQAESKVSAYLDLLPYNSIAFIIGLVIGLVKG
;
A
#
# COMPACT_ATOMS: atom_id res chain seq x y z
N MET A 1 40.07 23.43 -5.18
CA MET A 1 39.71 22.20 -4.44
C MET A 1 38.22 21.98 -4.59
N THR A 2 37.82 21.18 -5.59
CA THR A 2 36.43 20.77 -5.78
C THR A 2 36.14 19.72 -4.72
N SER A 3 35.34 20.07 -3.71
CA SER A 3 34.77 19.08 -2.78
C SER A 3 34.08 18.02 -3.61
N ILE A 4 34.59 16.78 -3.57
CA ILE A 4 33.82 15.61 -3.96
C ILE A 4 32.50 15.73 -3.20
N PRO A 5 31.32 15.64 -3.83
CA PRO A 5 30.05 15.66 -3.13
C PRO A 5 29.99 14.41 -2.25
N GLY A 6 30.61 14.53 -1.08
CA GLY A 6 30.64 13.52 -0.05
C GLY A 6 29.23 13.41 0.45
N ILE A 7 28.72 12.19 0.40
CA ILE A 7 27.52 11.75 1.10
C ILE A 7 27.51 12.43 2.48
N THR A 8 26.66 13.43 2.68
CA THR A 8 26.51 14.08 3.98
C THR A 8 25.68 13.15 4.87
N GLU A 9 25.90 13.18 6.19
CA GLU A 9 25.14 12.34 7.14
C GLU A 9 23.61 12.49 6.93
N THR A 10 23.16 13.71 6.58
CA THR A 10 21.77 14.02 6.25
C THR A 10 21.24 13.29 5.01
N SER A 11 22.06 13.07 3.98
CA SER A 11 21.68 12.33 2.78
C SER A 11 21.52 10.84 3.08
N VAL A 12 22.38 10.28 3.93
CA VAL A 12 22.26 8.88 4.38
C VAL A 12 20.99 8.68 5.20
N VAL A 13 20.72 9.57 6.15
CA VAL A 13 19.53 9.49 7.01
C VAL A 13 18.26 9.57 6.17
N SER A 14 18.18 10.52 5.22
CA SER A 14 17.02 10.63 4.32
C SER A 14 16.81 9.36 3.49
N LEU A 15 17.89 8.75 3.00
CA LEU A 15 17.84 7.50 2.23
C LEU A 15 17.30 6.33 3.07
N ILE A 16 17.78 6.20 4.31
CA ILE A 16 17.33 5.16 5.24
C ILE A 16 15.85 5.36 5.58
N VAL A 17 15.43 6.59 5.90
CA VAL A 17 14.03 6.90 6.21
C VAL A 17 13.14 6.55 5.03
N ALA A 18 13.50 6.97 3.81
CA ALA A 18 12.76 6.62 2.61
C ALA A 18 12.64 5.10 2.42
N PHE A 19 13.75 4.36 2.59
CA PHE A 19 13.76 2.90 2.49
C PHE A 19 12.85 2.22 3.53
N VAL A 20 12.93 2.64 4.79
CA VAL A 20 12.12 2.09 5.89
C VAL A 20 10.63 2.37 5.67
N LEU A 21 10.27 3.60 5.26
CA LEU A 21 8.89 3.93 4.92
C LEU A 21 8.37 3.05 3.76
N GLY A 22 9.19 2.87 2.72
CA GLY A 22 8.88 1.94 1.63
C GLY A 22 8.61 0.53 2.14
N LEU A 23 9.53 -0.04 2.94
CA LEU A 23 9.38 -1.38 3.53
C LEU A 23 8.09 -1.53 4.33
N LEU A 24 7.80 -0.57 5.22
CA LEU A 24 6.62 -0.61 6.06
C LEU A 24 5.34 -0.56 5.21
N ILE A 25 5.24 0.36 4.26
CA ILE A 25 4.07 0.46 3.38
C ILE A 25 3.91 -0.82 2.55
N GLY A 26 5.01 -1.37 2.03
CA GLY A 26 4.98 -2.62 1.28
C GLY A 26 4.45 -3.78 2.11
N PHE A 27 4.90 -3.90 3.36
CA PHE A 27 4.40 -4.88 4.32
C PHE A 27 2.90 -4.71 4.60
N LEU A 28 2.44 -3.47 4.82
CA LEU A 28 1.01 -3.19 5.02
C LEU A 28 0.17 -3.62 3.81
N ILE A 29 0.56 -3.19 2.59
CA ILE A 29 -0.17 -3.52 1.36
C ILE A 29 -0.26 -5.05 1.19
N LYS A 30 0.84 -5.76 1.42
CA LYS A 30 0.89 -7.22 1.31
C LYS A 30 -0.10 -7.91 2.23
N ASN A 31 -0.23 -7.45 3.46
CA ASN A 31 -1.19 -8.00 4.42
C ASN A 31 -2.63 -7.70 4.03
N VAL A 32 -2.92 -6.50 3.53
CA VAL A 32 -4.26 -6.16 3.01
C VAL A 32 -4.64 -7.09 1.84
N ILE A 33 -3.71 -7.35 0.91
CA ILE A 33 -3.94 -8.28 -0.20
C ILE A 33 -4.20 -9.71 0.31
N LYS A 34 -3.40 -10.21 1.26
CA LYS A 34 -3.59 -11.55 1.85
C LYS A 34 -4.99 -11.69 2.46
N VAL A 35 -5.40 -10.71 3.26
CA VAL A 35 -6.74 -10.68 3.87
C VAL A 35 -7.82 -10.59 2.80
N GLY A 36 -7.64 -9.76 1.76
CA GLY A 36 -8.58 -9.63 0.65
C GLY A 36 -8.83 -10.95 -0.10
N ILE A 37 -7.79 -11.75 -0.33
CA ILE A 37 -7.92 -13.08 -0.96
C ILE A 37 -8.72 -14.04 -0.07
N ILE A 38 -8.49 -14.02 1.24
CA ILE A 38 -9.25 -14.84 2.20
C ILE A 38 -10.72 -14.44 2.19
N ILE A 39 -11.01 -13.13 2.23
CA ILE A 39 -12.38 -12.61 2.13
C ILE A 39 -13.04 -13.05 0.83
N LEU A 40 -12.32 -12.97 -0.30
CA LEU A 40 -12.83 -13.42 -1.60
C LEU A 40 -13.21 -14.90 -1.57
N ALA A 41 -12.37 -15.76 -1.00
CA ALA A 41 -12.68 -17.18 -0.84
C ALA A 41 -13.95 -17.41 0.00
N ILE A 42 -14.10 -16.67 1.11
CA ILE A 42 -15.31 -16.72 1.94
C ILE A 42 -16.55 -16.31 1.14
N VAL A 43 -16.49 -15.22 0.38
CA VAL A 43 -17.59 -14.74 -0.46
C VAL A 43 -18.01 -15.81 -1.47
N ILE A 44 -17.06 -16.48 -2.12
CA ILE A 44 -17.35 -17.57 -3.08
C ILE A 44 -18.10 -18.71 -2.38
N ILE A 45 -17.66 -19.12 -1.19
CA ILE A 45 -18.34 -20.18 -0.40
C ILE A 45 -19.75 -19.75 -0.03
N LEU A 46 -19.94 -18.51 0.43
CA LEU A 46 -21.25 -17.98 0.81
C LEU A 46 -22.22 -17.93 -0.37
N ILE A 47 -21.75 -17.58 -1.57
CA ILE A 47 -22.55 -17.64 -2.80
C ILE A 47 -22.93 -19.10 -3.11
N ALA A 48 -21.96 -20.02 -3.02
CA ALA A 48 -22.18 -21.43 -3.35
C ALA A 48 -23.23 -22.10 -2.45
N VAL A 49 -23.28 -21.75 -1.16
CA VAL A 49 -24.31 -22.26 -0.23
C VAL A 49 -25.61 -21.45 -0.25
N GLY A 50 -25.71 -20.41 -1.08
CA GLY A 50 -26.90 -19.56 -1.21
C GLY A 50 -27.11 -18.57 -0.07
N ALA A 51 -26.09 -18.32 0.76
CA ALA A 51 -26.18 -17.39 1.89
C ALA A 51 -26.18 -15.91 1.44
N ILE A 52 -25.52 -15.61 0.32
CA ILE A 52 -25.51 -14.27 -0.31
C ILE A 52 -25.65 -14.39 -1.82
N THR A 53 -26.10 -13.32 -2.49
CA THR A 53 -26.21 -13.25 -3.94
C THR A 53 -25.07 -12.46 -4.58
N PRO A 54 -24.72 -12.71 -5.85
CA PRO A 54 -23.73 -11.91 -6.57
C PRO A 54 -24.05 -10.40 -6.58
N THR A 55 -25.33 -10.04 -6.70
CA THR A 55 -25.79 -8.64 -6.72
C THR A 55 -25.53 -7.94 -5.37
N SER A 56 -25.70 -8.65 -4.25
CA SER A 56 -25.35 -8.11 -2.92
C SER A 56 -23.85 -7.80 -2.80
N VAL A 57 -23.00 -8.65 -3.40
CA VAL A 57 -21.54 -8.42 -3.44
C VAL A 57 -21.22 -7.20 -4.30
N GLU A 58 -21.84 -7.06 -5.47
CA GLU A 58 -21.67 -5.90 -6.34
C GLU A 58 -22.01 -4.59 -5.62
N HIS A 59 -23.16 -4.53 -4.93
CA HIS A 59 -23.54 -3.36 -4.14
C HIS A 59 -22.53 -3.03 -3.03
N ALA A 60 -22.02 -4.06 -2.34
CA ALA A 60 -21.00 -3.87 -1.32
C ALA A 60 -19.71 -3.31 -1.92
N LEU A 61 -19.26 -3.85 -3.07
CA LEU A 61 -18.07 -3.36 -3.78
C LEU A 61 -18.25 -1.92 -4.27
N MET A 62 -19.43 -1.56 -4.78
CA MET A 62 -19.75 -0.18 -5.18
C MET A 62 -19.65 0.79 -3.98
N SER A 63 -20.24 0.42 -2.84
CA SER A 63 -20.17 1.23 -1.61
C SER A 63 -18.75 1.37 -1.08
N LEU A 64 -17.97 0.29 -1.10
CA LEU A 64 -16.55 0.31 -0.75
C LEU A 64 -15.76 1.20 -1.70
N GLY A 65 -16.01 1.13 -3.02
CA GLY A 65 -15.38 2.00 -4.01
C GLY A 65 -15.67 3.47 -3.74
N GLN A 66 -16.93 3.84 -3.48
CA GLN A 66 -17.31 5.22 -3.15
C GLN A 66 -16.63 5.71 -1.86
N THR A 67 -16.50 4.83 -0.86
CA THR A 67 -15.82 5.16 0.40
C THR A 67 -14.31 5.31 0.18
N ALA A 68 -13.71 4.44 -0.64
CA ALA A 68 -12.30 4.50 -0.99
C ALA A 68 -11.96 5.79 -1.73
N THR A 69 -12.76 6.21 -2.71
CA THR A 69 -12.57 7.48 -3.44
C THR A 69 -12.67 8.70 -2.50
N GLN A 70 -13.62 8.67 -1.55
CA GLN A 70 -13.70 9.72 -0.54
C GLN A 70 -12.48 9.74 0.39
N ALA A 71 -11.99 8.57 0.79
CA ALA A 71 -10.77 8.46 1.59
C ALA A 71 -9.54 8.96 0.82
N GLU A 72 -9.41 8.62 -0.45
CA GLU A 72 -8.34 9.09 -1.34
C GLU A 72 -8.27 10.61 -1.36
N SER A 73 -9.41 11.30 -1.50
CA SER A 73 -9.45 12.78 -1.48
C SER A 73 -8.88 13.40 -0.19
N LYS A 74 -8.99 12.68 0.95
CA LYS A 74 -8.43 13.11 2.24
C LYS A 74 -6.96 12.74 2.38
N VAL A 75 -6.56 11.61 1.80
CA VAL A 75 -5.20 11.07 1.88
C VAL A 75 -4.26 11.75 0.88
N SER A 76 -4.78 12.30 -0.22
CA SER A 76 -3.94 13.02 -1.21
C SER A 76 -3.12 14.15 -0.61
N ALA A 77 -3.60 14.82 0.44
CA ALA A 77 -2.82 15.83 1.15
C ALA A 77 -1.60 15.28 1.91
N TYR A 78 -1.55 13.97 2.16
CA TYR A 78 -0.49 13.28 2.88
C TYR A 78 0.39 12.41 1.95
N LEU A 79 -0.03 12.17 0.71
CA LEU A 79 0.77 11.41 -0.27
C LEU A 79 2.09 12.11 -0.58
N ASP A 80 2.13 13.44 -0.54
CA ASP A 80 3.34 14.24 -0.72
C ASP A 80 4.39 14.03 0.39
N LEU A 81 3.98 13.47 1.54
CA LEU A 81 4.91 13.11 2.62
C LEU A 81 5.69 11.83 2.31
N LEU A 82 5.19 11.01 1.36
CA LEU A 82 5.87 9.80 0.95
C LEU A 82 6.93 10.13 -0.10
N PRO A 83 8.17 9.63 0.05
CA PRO A 83 9.22 9.86 -0.92
C PRO A 83 9.07 8.93 -2.14
N TYR A 84 7.94 9.00 -2.86
CA TYR A 84 7.63 8.07 -3.96
C TYR A 84 8.57 8.20 -5.17
N ASN A 85 9.20 9.35 -5.37
CA ASN A 85 10.26 9.56 -6.37
C ASN A 85 11.65 9.04 -5.92
N SER A 86 11.78 8.54 -4.69
CA SER A 86 13.04 8.00 -4.17
C SER A 86 13.20 6.53 -4.57
N ILE A 87 14.33 6.21 -5.22
CA ILE A 87 14.67 4.82 -5.57
C ILE A 87 14.75 3.94 -4.32
N ALA A 88 15.27 4.47 -3.20
CA ALA A 88 15.33 3.71 -1.95
C ALA A 88 13.95 3.38 -1.40
N PHE A 89 12.99 4.31 -1.47
CA PHE A 89 11.60 4.03 -1.13
C PHE A 89 11.01 2.92 -2.00
N ILE A 90 11.19 3.00 -3.32
CA ILE A 90 10.67 1.99 -4.26
C ILE A 90 11.28 0.61 -3.98
N ILE A 91 12.59 0.53 -3.74
CA ILE A 91 13.26 -0.73 -3.39
C ILE A 91 12.69 -1.28 -2.07
N GLY A 92 12.57 -0.42 -1.05
CA GLY A 92 11.96 -0.80 0.22
C GLY A 92 10.54 -1.32 0.03
N LEU A 93 9.72 -0.61 -0.74
CA LEU A 93 8.34 -0.98 -1.07
C LEU A 93 8.26 -2.36 -1.72
N VAL A 94 9.05 -2.61 -2.77
CA VAL A 94 9.08 -3.90 -3.47
C VAL A 94 9.52 -5.02 -2.52
N ILE A 95 10.56 -4.79 -1.72
CA ILE A 95 11.02 -5.80 -0.73
C ILE A 95 9.92 -6.08 0.29
N GLY A 96 9.25 -5.05 0.82
CA GLY A 96 8.14 -5.18 1.76
C GLY A 96 6.96 -5.95 1.17
N LEU A 97 6.63 -5.72 -0.10
CA LEU A 97 5.56 -6.42 -0.81
C LEU A 97 5.88 -7.91 -1.04
N VAL A 98 7.15 -8.24 -1.32
CA VAL A 98 7.57 -9.61 -1.62
C VAL A 98 7.81 -10.42 -0.35
N LYS A 99 8.43 -9.82 0.66
CA LYS A 99 8.87 -10.50 1.89
C LYS A 99 7.97 -10.30 3.11
N GLY A 100 6.98 -9.40 3.02
CA GLY A 100 5.96 -9.20 4.06
C GLY A 100 4.88 -10.27 4.09
#